data_AF-A0A1I8CSJ5-F1
#
_entry.id   AF-A0A1I8CSJ5-F1
#
_cell.length_a   1.000
_cell.length_b   1.000
_cell.length_c   1.000
_cell.angle_alpha   90.00
_cell.angle_beta   90.00
_cell.angle_gamma   90.00
#
_symmetry.space_group_name_H-M   'P 1'
#
loop_
_entity.id
_entity.type
_entity.pdbx_description
1 polymer ?
#
loop_
_entity_poly.entity_id
_entity_poly.type
_entity_poly.pdbx_seq_one_letter_code
_entity_poly.pdbx_strand_id
1 'polypeptide(L)'
;MARNTYSDLSNTFIIKKNEHSSDDPESAIFFDSEDREAANVRERKRMCSINVAFLELKSYIPTFPFEKRLSKIDTLNLAIAYINMLEDVLERDIDPFVYLKSTVNLARQGQFNNGVMWSTSDLVARFKWIDWKRLGIEPIE
;
A
#
# COMPACT_ATOMS: atom_id res chain seq x y z
N MET A 1 16.60 -21.19 0.80
CA MET A 1 15.35 -21.50 0.09
C MET A 1 14.20 -21.49 1.10
N ALA A 2 13.45 -20.38 1.14
CA ALA A 2 12.33 -20.20 2.05
C ALA A 2 11.18 -21.10 1.59
N ARG A 3 10.75 -22.03 2.45
CA ARG A 3 9.60 -22.90 2.16
C ARG A 3 8.32 -22.11 2.37
N ASN A 4 7.46 -22.18 1.36
CA ASN A 4 6.16 -21.55 1.24
C ASN A 4 5.23 -22.12 2.33
N THR A 5 4.80 -21.30 3.30
CA THR A 5 3.97 -21.73 4.45
C THR A 5 2.46 -21.56 4.23
N TYR A 6 2.00 -21.44 2.98
CA TYR A 6 0.60 -21.10 2.68
C TYR A 6 -0.34 -22.28 2.37
N SER A 7 0.14 -23.53 2.34
CA SER A 7 -0.69 -24.67 1.91
C SER A 7 -1.33 -25.50 3.01
N ASP A 8 -0.97 -25.34 4.30
CA ASP A 8 -1.20 -26.39 5.30
C ASP A 8 -2.29 -26.12 6.36
N LEU A 9 -3.13 -25.10 6.16
CA LEU A 9 -4.22 -24.80 7.11
C LEU A 9 -5.63 -25.01 6.52
N SER A 10 -5.72 -25.68 5.37
CA SER A 10 -7.01 -25.84 4.69
C SER A 10 -7.76 -27.14 5.01
N ASN A 11 -7.24 -28.05 5.85
CA ASN A 11 -7.78 -29.42 5.92
C ASN A 11 -8.10 -30.01 7.31
N THR A 12 -8.14 -29.25 8.39
CA THR A 12 -8.51 -29.81 9.71
C THR A 12 -9.64 -29.05 10.38
N PHE A 13 -10.86 -29.22 9.89
CA PHE A 13 -12.04 -29.47 10.74
C PHE A 13 -13.21 -29.79 9.82
N ILE A 14 -13.28 -31.06 9.42
CA ILE A 14 -14.50 -31.64 8.89
C ILE A 14 -15.56 -31.45 9.96
N ILE A 15 -16.58 -30.66 9.65
CA ILE A 15 -17.81 -30.52 10.41
C ILE A 15 -18.37 -31.93 10.64
N LYS A 16 -18.14 -32.49 11.83
CA LYS A 16 -18.92 -33.65 12.29
C LYS A 16 -20.32 -33.12 12.58
N LYS A 17 -21.27 -33.39 11.68
CA LYS A 17 -22.69 -33.33 12.02
C LYS A 17 -22.93 -34.36 13.12
N ASN A 18 -23.02 -33.90 14.37
CA ASN A 18 -23.46 -34.72 15.49
C ASN A 18 -24.94 -34.39 15.71
N GLU A 19 -25.81 -35.36 15.42
CA GLU A 19 -27.23 -35.31 15.77
C GLU A 19 -27.34 -35.47 17.30
N HIS A 20 -27.31 -34.37 18.03
CA HIS A 20 -27.65 -34.37 19.46
C HIS A 20 -28.76 -33.34 19.73
N SER A 21 -29.74 -33.80 20.48
CA SER A 21 -30.99 -33.17 20.89
C SER A 21 -30.88 -31.68 21.24
N SER A 22 -31.81 -30.90 20.69
CA SER A 22 -31.74 -29.44 20.46
C SER A 22 -31.97 -28.52 21.66
N ASP A 23 -32.07 -29.02 22.90
CA ASP A 23 -32.57 -28.22 24.04
C ASP A 23 -31.57 -28.00 25.19
N ASP A 24 -30.28 -28.34 25.03
CA ASP A 24 -29.27 -28.10 26.06
C ASP A 24 -28.64 -26.69 25.94
N PRO A 25 -28.67 -25.85 26.99
CA PRO A 25 -28.15 -24.48 26.95
C PRO A 25 -26.62 -24.42 26.72
N GLU A 26 -25.89 -25.49 27.00
CA GLU A 26 -24.44 -25.60 26.77
C GLU A 26 -24.12 -25.77 25.27
N SER A 27 -25.02 -26.40 24.51
CA SER A 27 -24.88 -26.56 23.05
C SER A 27 -25.01 -25.23 22.30
N ALA A 28 -25.90 -24.35 22.76
CA ALA A 28 -26.08 -23.01 22.21
C ALA A 28 -24.84 -22.12 22.44
N ILE A 29 -24.18 -22.25 23.60
CA ILE A 29 -22.92 -21.54 23.90
C ILE A 29 -21.78 -22.04 23.01
N PHE A 30 -21.71 -23.34 22.76
CA PHE A 30 -20.72 -23.93 21.87
C PHE A 30 -20.92 -23.47 20.41
N PHE A 31 -22.17 -23.46 19.93
CA PHE A 31 -22.51 -23.01 18.58
C PHE A 31 -22.22 -21.51 18.36
N ASP A 32 -22.53 -20.63 19.33
CA ASP A 32 -22.17 -19.21 19.27
C ASP A 32 -20.64 -19.00 19.25
N SER A 33 -19.90 -19.84 19.98
CA SER A 33 -18.44 -19.83 19.93
C SER A 33 -17.90 -20.21 18.55
N GLU A 34 -18.46 -21.22 17.89
CA GLU A 34 -18.08 -21.62 16.53
C GLU A 34 -18.39 -20.55 15.48
N ASP A 35 -19.57 -19.92 15.55
CA ASP A 35 -19.97 -18.83 14.65
C ASP A 35 -19.07 -17.60 14.80
N ARG A 36 -18.71 -17.28 16.05
CA ARG A 36 -17.77 -16.20 16.37
C ARG A 36 -16.36 -16.52 15.87
N GLU A 37 -15.93 -17.77 15.98
CA GLU A 37 -14.62 -18.21 15.49
C GLU A 37 -14.57 -18.17 13.95
N ALA A 38 -15.63 -18.63 13.30
CA ALA A 38 -15.80 -18.54 11.86
C ALA A 38 -15.81 -17.07 11.38
N ALA A 39 -16.48 -16.18 12.11
CA ALA A 39 -16.45 -14.74 11.83
C ALA A 39 -15.04 -14.15 11.96
N ASN A 40 -14.31 -14.50 13.02
CA ASN A 40 -12.93 -14.05 13.23
C ASN A 40 -11.98 -14.54 12.13
N VAL A 41 -12.17 -15.76 11.63
CA VAL A 41 -11.39 -16.30 10.49
C VAL A 41 -11.69 -15.50 9.21
N ARG A 42 -12.97 -15.21 8.94
CA ARG A 42 -13.36 -14.39 7.77
C ARG A 42 -12.73 -13.00 7.83
N GLU A 43 -12.78 -12.33 8.98
CA GLU A 43 -12.21 -10.99 9.10
C GLU A 43 -10.68 -10.99 8.99
N ARG A 44 -10.01 -12.01 9.56
CA ARG A 44 -8.55 -12.19 9.35
C ARG A 44 -8.20 -12.35 7.88
N LYS A 45 -8.97 -13.13 7.11
CA LYS A 45 -8.79 -13.28 5.66
C LYS A 45 -9.01 -11.95 4.93
N ARG A 46 -10.07 -11.20 5.27
CA ARG A 46 -10.34 -9.87 4.70
C ARG A 46 -9.18 -8.90 4.96
N MET A 47 -8.69 -8.85 6.20
CA MET A 47 -7.55 -8.01 6.58
C MET A 47 -6.25 -8.44 5.90
N CYS A 48 -6.01 -9.75 5.75
CA CYS A 48 -4.87 -10.26 5.00
C CYS A 48 -4.90 -9.77 3.54
N SER A 49 -6.04 -9.89 2.86
CA SER A 49 -6.23 -9.41 1.49
C SER A 49 -5.93 -7.91 1.35
N ILE A 50 -6.41 -7.09 2.30
CA ILE A 50 -6.13 -5.65 2.32
C ILE A 50 -4.64 -5.37 2.52
N ASN A 51 -3.98 -6.09 3.42
CA ASN A 51 -2.56 -5.89 3.67
C ASN A 51 -1.70 -6.30 2.46
N VAL A 52 -2.10 -7.33 1.70
CA VAL A 52 -1.45 -7.70 0.43
C VAL A 52 -1.58 -6.57 -0.58
N ALA A 53 -2.79 -6.03 -0.80
CA ALA A 53 -3.00 -4.89 -1.69
C ALA A 53 -2.20 -3.64 -1.26
N PHE A 54 -2.06 -3.40 0.05
CA PHE A 54 -1.19 -2.32 0.56
C PHE A 54 0.29 -2.54 0.27
N LEU A 55 0.77 -3.79 0.27
CA LEU A 55 2.16 -4.11 -0.10
C LEU A 55 2.38 -3.91 -1.59
N GLU A 56 1.41 -4.30 -2.41
CA GLU A 56 1.43 -4.06 -3.86
C GLU A 56 1.44 -2.56 -4.16
N LEU A 57 0.56 -1.78 -3.53
CA LEU A 57 0.57 -0.32 -3.66
C LEU A 57 1.93 0.30 -3.31
N LYS A 58 2.57 -0.17 -2.22
CA LYS A 58 3.90 0.30 -1.82
C LYS A 58 4.98 0.04 -2.87
N SER A 59 4.85 -1.00 -3.69
CA SER A 59 5.83 -1.30 -4.74
C SER A 59 5.80 -0.29 -5.89
N TYR A 60 4.67 0.41 -6.09
CA TYR A 60 4.53 1.47 -7.09
C TYR A 60 4.93 2.85 -6.58
N ILE A 61 5.09 3.00 -5.27
CA ILE A 61 5.48 4.27 -4.67
C ILE A 61 7.00 4.44 -4.79
N PRO A 62 7.50 5.63 -5.16
CA PRO A 62 8.94 5.90 -5.16
C PRO A 62 9.51 5.83 -3.72
N THR A 63 10.22 4.74 -3.42
CA THR A 63 10.86 4.47 -2.11
C THR A 63 12.36 4.26 -2.22
N PHE A 64 13.11 4.51 -1.14
CA PHE A 64 14.56 4.27 -1.13
C PHE A 64 14.91 2.78 -0.97
N PRO A 65 16.07 2.33 -1.49
CA PRO A 65 16.55 0.95 -1.31
C PRO A 65 16.67 0.50 0.15
N PHE A 66 16.83 1.42 1.10
CA PHE A 66 16.94 1.17 2.54
C PHE A 66 15.92 1.95 3.36
N GLU A 67 14.82 2.35 2.75
CA GLU A 67 13.83 3.16 3.44
C GLU A 67 13.11 2.37 4.55
N LYS A 68 12.84 3.04 5.67
CA LYS A 68 11.91 2.52 6.67
C LYS A 68 10.55 2.29 6.00
N ARG A 69 9.88 1.17 6.34
CA ARG A 69 8.56 0.85 5.79
C ARG A 69 7.58 2.01 6.03
N LEU A 70 6.97 2.51 4.95
CA LEU A 70 5.94 3.55 4.99
C LEU A 70 4.75 3.11 5.85
N SER A 71 4.17 4.06 6.61
CA SER A 71 2.91 3.83 7.33
C SER A 71 1.74 3.73 6.33
N LYS A 72 0.58 3.23 6.77
CA LYS A 72 -0.60 3.14 5.89
C LYS A 72 -1.04 4.51 5.39
N ILE A 73 -1.02 5.52 6.26
CA ILE A 73 -1.41 6.90 5.90
C ILE A 73 -0.40 7.53 4.93
N ASP A 74 0.90 7.36 5.18
CA ASP A 74 1.94 7.89 4.29
C ASP A 74 1.87 7.24 2.91
N THR A 75 1.60 5.92 2.87
CA THR A 75 1.41 5.19 1.60
C THR A 75 0.28 5.80 0.79
N LEU A 76 -0.86 6.09 1.41
CA LEU A 76 -2.02 6.68 0.70
C LEU A 76 -1.73 8.11 0.23
N ASN A 77 -1.19 8.96 1.12
CA ASN A 77 -0.86 10.34 0.78
C ASN A 77 0.15 10.43 -0.36
N LEU A 78 1.17 9.57 -0.32
CA LEU A 78 2.22 9.55 -1.31
C LEU A 78 1.74 8.98 -2.65
N ALA A 79 0.85 7.98 -2.64
CA ALA A 79 0.19 7.49 -3.84
C ALA A 79 -0.64 8.59 -4.52
N ILE A 80 -1.46 9.33 -3.76
CA ILE A 80 -2.26 10.45 -4.28
C ILE A 80 -1.36 11.52 -4.89
N ALA A 81 -0.31 11.95 -4.16
CA ALA A 81 0.62 12.94 -4.65
C ALA A 81 1.35 12.46 -5.92
N TYR A 82 1.75 11.18 -5.96
CA TYR A 82 2.46 10.63 -7.10
C TYR A 82 1.57 10.53 -8.35
N ILE A 83 0.29 10.12 -8.20
CA ILE A 83 -0.68 10.11 -9.31
C ILE A 83 -0.86 11.52 -9.87
N ASN A 84 -1.16 12.50 -9.02
CA ASN A 84 -1.36 13.89 -9.45
C ASN A 84 -0.13 14.45 -10.17
N MET A 85 1.07 14.11 -9.71
CA MET A 85 2.31 14.51 -10.38
C MET A 85 2.45 13.87 -11.77
N LEU A 86 2.12 12.58 -11.90
CA LEU A 86 2.19 11.88 -13.19
C LEU A 86 1.15 12.44 -14.17
N GLU A 87 -0.06 12.74 -13.71
CA GLU A 87 -1.09 13.44 -14.51
C GLU A 87 -0.57 14.79 -14.99
N ASP A 88 0.00 15.60 -14.09
CA ASP A 88 0.62 16.88 -14.40
C ASP A 88 1.74 16.78 -15.46
N VAL A 89 2.55 15.73 -15.40
CA VAL A 89 3.62 15.46 -16.37
C VAL A 89 3.03 15.06 -17.72
N LEU A 90 1.96 14.26 -17.75
CA LEU A 90 1.34 13.77 -18.99
C LEU A 90 0.52 14.84 -19.71
N GLU A 91 -0.08 15.79 -18.99
CA GLU A 91 -0.88 16.88 -19.58
C GLU A 91 -0.03 17.98 -20.22
N ARG A 92 1.25 18.10 -19.84
CA ARG A 92 2.14 19.15 -20.33
C ARG A 92 3.00 18.66 -21.49
N ASP A 93 3.02 19.43 -22.57
CA ASP A 93 3.95 19.23 -23.70
C ASP A 93 5.32 19.86 -23.40
N ILE A 94 5.87 19.53 -22.23
CA ILE A 94 7.17 19.99 -21.74
C ILE A 94 7.93 18.74 -21.29
N ASP A 95 9.23 18.72 -21.53
CA ASP A 95 10.09 17.65 -21.00
C ASP A 95 9.82 17.43 -19.49
N PRO A 96 9.48 16.19 -19.06
CA PRO A 96 9.14 15.89 -17.67
C PRO A 96 10.21 16.33 -16.67
N PHE A 97 11.49 16.20 -17.04
CA PHE A 97 12.58 16.59 -16.16
C PHE A 97 12.64 18.11 -15.99
N VAL A 98 12.50 18.88 -17.08
CA VAL A 98 12.40 20.35 -17.04
C VAL A 98 11.19 20.81 -16.22
N TYR A 99 10.02 20.20 -16.43
CA TYR A 99 8.81 20.53 -15.69
C TYR A 99 8.98 20.26 -14.19
N LEU A 100 9.43 19.06 -13.80
CA LEU A 100 9.59 18.69 -12.39
C LEU A 100 10.66 19.56 -11.72
N LYS A 101 11.78 19.84 -12.39
CA LYS A 101 12.86 20.68 -11.84
C LYS A 101 12.40 22.12 -11.59
N SER A 102 11.67 22.72 -12.55
CA SER A 102 11.14 24.08 -12.39
C SER A 102 10.12 24.15 -11.25
N THR A 103 9.22 23.18 -11.20
CA THR A 103 8.16 23.06 -10.20
C THR A 103 8.70 22.89 -8.78
N VAL A 104 9.67 21.99 -8.59
CA VAL A 104 10.34 21.78 -7.30
C VAL A 104 11.08 23.05 -6.85
N ASN A 105 11.68 23.80 -7.78
CA ASN A 105 12.35 25.07 -7.44
C ASN A 105 11.35 26.16 -7.01
N LEU A 106 10.18 26.24 -7.65
CA LEU A 106 9.10 27.17 -7.27
C LEU A 106 8.56 26.85 -5.87
N ALA A 107 8.32 25.57 -5.58
CA ALA A 107 7.89 25.13 -4.25
C ALA A 107 8.90 25.50 -3.15
N ARG A 108 10.21 25.45 -3.45
CA ARG A 108 11.27 25.89 -2.50
C ARG A 108 11.27 27.39 -2.22
N GLN A 109 10.77 28.20 -3.15
CA GLN A 109 10.68 29.65 -2.99
C GLN A 109 9.41 30.10 -2.24
N GLY A 110 8.66 29.16 -1.67
CA GLY A 110 7.44 29.45 -0.91
C GLY A 110 6.24 29.80 -1.79
N GLN A 111 6.36 29.64 -3.12
CA GLN A 111 5.26 29.86 -4.07
C GLN A 111 4.39 28.60 -4.19
N PHE A 112 3.75 28.20 -3.08
CA PHE A 112 2.81 27.07 -3.06
C PHE A 112 1.47 27.37 -3.77
N ASN A 113 1.21 28.65 -4.06
CA ASN A 113 -0.09 29.13 -4.55
C ASN A 113 -0.35 28.85 -6.04
N ASN A 114 0.64 28.37 -6.80
CA ASN A 114 0.50 28.07 -8.23
C ASN A 114 0.16 26.59 -8.53
N GLY A 115 -0.66 25.96 -7.69
CA GLY A 115 -1.41 24.76 -8.08
C GLY A 115 -0.70 23.40 -8.01
N VAL A 116 0.54 23.33 -7.53
CA VAL A 116 1.29 22.07 -7.49
C VAL A 116 1.05 21.33 -6.18
N MET A 117 -0.18 20.86 -5.98
CA MET A 117 -0.63 20.20 -4.74
C MET A 117 0.18 18.93 -4.40
N TRP A 118 0.74 18.26 -5.42
CA TRP A 118 1.55 17.06 -5.23
C TRP A 118 2.94 17.34 -4.65
N SER A 119 3.44 18.58 -4.71
CA SER A 119 4.80 18.95 -4.27
C SER A 119 4.94 19.03 -2.74
N THR A 120 4.62 17.93 -2.07
CA THR A 120 4.85 17.75 -0.64
C THR A 120 6.36 17.66 -0.35
N SER A 121 6.79 18.14 0.82
CA SER A 121 8.19 18.08 1.23
C SER A 121 8.77 16.66 1.21
N ASP A 122 7.95 15.66 1.56
CA ASP A 122 8.31 14.24 1.53
C ASP A 122 8.52 13.73 0.09
N LEU A 123 7.57 13.97 -0.83
CA LEU A 123 7.71 13.54 -2.22
C LEU A 123 8.90 14.22 -2.91
N VAL A 124 9.12 15.51 -2.65
CA VAL A 124 10.27 16.26 -3.17
C VAL A 124 11.59 15.73 -2.60
N ALA A 125 11.64 15.36 -1.32
CA ALA A 125 12.84 14.77 -0.72
C ALA A 125 13.18 13.41 -1.37
N ARG A 126 12.17 12.61 -1.72
CA ARG A 126 12.34 11.34 -2.43
C ARG A 126 12.99 11.52 -3.79
N PHE A 127 12.55 12.48 -4.59
CA PHE A 127 13.15 12.74 -5.91
C PHE A 127 14.61 13.19 -5.85
N LYS A 128 15.00 13.94 -4.81
CA LYS A 128 16.39 14.39 -4.64
C LYS A 128 17.37 13.27 -4.34
N TRP A 129 16.88 12.19 -3.74
CA TRP A 129 17.68 11.05 -3.35
C TRP A 129 17.80 9.99 -4.44
N ILE A 130 17.05 10.13 -5.53
CA ILE A 130 17.23 9.28 -6.70
C ILE A 130 18.59 9.65 -7.31
N ASP A 131 19.58 8.77 -7.11
CA ASP A 131 20.85 8.84 -7.80
C ASP A 131 20.65 8.29 -9.22
N TRP A 132 20.17 9.17 -10.10
CA TRP A 132 19.88 8.87 -11.50
C TRP A 132 21.09 8.24 -12.23
N LYS A 133 22.32 8.60 -11.83
CA LYS A 133 23.57 8.06 -12.38
C LYS A 133 23.82 6.60 -12.00
N ARG A 134 23.38 6.16 -10.81
CA ARG A 134 23.49 4.76 -10.38
C ARG A 134 22.46 3.83 -11.03
N LEU A 135 21.40 4.39 -11.62
CA LEU A 135 20.37 3.63 -12.33
C LEU A 135 20.66 3.49 -13.83
N GLY A 136 21.78 4.02 -14.32
CA GLY A 136 22.15 3.94 -15.74
C GLY A 136 21.22 4.77 -16.66
N ILE A 137 20.45 5.69 -16.08
CA ILE A 137 19.59 6.62 -16.81
C ILE A 137 20.37 7.93 -16.89
N GLU A 138 21.06 8.15 -18.00
CA GLU A 138 21.63 9.46 -18.30
C GLU A 138 20.49 10.40 -18.71
N PRO A 139 20.38 11.61 -18.12
CA PRO A 139 19.46 12.63 -18.63
C PRO A 139 19.85 12.93 -20.07
N ILE A 140 18.87 12.88 -20.98
CA ILE A 140 19.07 13.32 -22.36
C ILE A 140 19.36 14.83 -22.28
N GLU A 141 20.55 15.23 -22.76
CA GLU A 141 20.98 16.64 -22.84
C GLU A 141 20.06 17.51 -23.71
#